data_AF-A0A7C3GYP8-F1
#
_entry.id   AF-A0A7C3GYP8-F1
#
_cell.length_a   1.000
_cell.length_b   1.000
_cell.length_c   1.000
_cell.angle_alpha   90.00
_cell.angle_beta   90.00
_cell.angle_gamma   90.00
#
_symmetry.space_group_name_H-M   'P 1'
#
loop_
_entity.id
_entity.type
_entity.pdbx_description
1 polymer ?
#
loop_
_entity_poly.entity_id
_entity_poly.type
_entity_poly.pdbx_seq_one_letter_code
_entity_poly.pdbx_strand_id
1 'polypeptide(L)'
;MQNKIREITLNQWLETVLADKSLDVTPASEDASFRRYFRVQRGGETWIAMDAPPDKEDCRPFVKIAAAFRFMGMNVPEVYAQDLDNGFLLLTDFGSICYLDRLNQRNADDLYADAMHALLDLQSHEKPRNVDLPAYDEVLLRQEMGLFNDWFLDRHVQIRLDESEASDLQVV
;
A
#
# COMPACT_ATOMS: atom_id res chain seq x y z
N MET A 1 -23.25 -7.02 -3.99
CA MET A 1 -23.45 -7.01 -5.47
C MET A 1 -22.27 -6.37 -6.18
N GLN A 2 -21.84 -5.17 -5.76
CA GLN A 2 -20.72 -4.44 -6.38
C GLN A 2 -19.37 -5.19 -6.35
N ASN A 3 -18.98 -5.77 -5.22
CA ASN A 3 -17.72 -6.54 -5.10
C ASN A 3 -17.65 -7.75 -6.05
N LYS A 4 -18.78 -8.44 -6.23
CA LYS A 4 -18.88 -9.58 -7.15
C LYS A 4 -18.71 -9.17 -8.61
N ILE A 5 -19.23 -8.00 -8.99
CA ILE A 5 -19.01 -7.46 -10.35
C ILE A 5 -17.54 -7.13 -10.54
N ARG A 6 -16.91 -6.45 -9.57
CA ARG A 6 -15.48 -6.12 -9.64
C ARG A 6 -14.59 -7.35 -9.75
N GLU A 7 -14.87 -8.40 -8.97
CA GLU A 7 -14.11 -9.67 -9.07
C GLU A 7 -14.24 -10.32 -10.44
N ILE A 8 -15.43 -10.31 -11.05
CA ILE A 8 -15.62 -10.82 -12.41
C ILE A 8 -14.80 -10.00 -13.41
N THR A 9 -14.86 -8.66 -13.32
CA THR A 9 -14.10 -7.77 -14.21
C THR A 9 -12.59 -7.94 -14.01
N LEU A 10 -12.13 -8.07 -12.76
CA LEU A 10 -10.73 -8.33 -12.44
C LEU A 10 -10.27 -9.65 -13.06
N ASN A 11 -11.03 -10.74 -12.88
CA ASN A 11 -10.67 -12.04 -13.46
C ASN A 11 -10.60 -11.97 -14.99
N GLN A 12 -11.57 -11.35 -15.66
CA GLN A 12 -11.53 -11.17 -17.12
C GLN A 12 -10.31 -10.38 -17.60
N TRP A 13 -9.94 -9.34 -16.85
CA TRP A 13 -8.74 -8.57 -17.11
C TRP A 13 -7.47 -9.41 -16.92
N LEU A 14 -7.37 -10.17 -15.83
CA LEU A 14 -6.25 -11.07 -15.56
C LEU A 14 -6.09 -12.15 -16.64
N GLU A 15 -7.19 -12.74 -17.11
CA GLU A 15 -7.18 -13.72 -18.20
C GLU A 15 -6.61 -13.14 -19.49
N THR A 16 -6.88 -11.85 -19.74
CA THR A 16 -6.37 -11.13 -20.91
C THR A 16 -4.88 -10.81 -20.75
N VAL A 17 -4.47 -10.28 -19.59
CA VAL A 17 -3.08 -9.89 -19.29
C VAL A 17 -2.15 -11.10 -19.28
N LEU A 18 -2.58 -12.20 -18.66
CA LEU A 18 -1.78 -13.42 -18.54
C LEU A 18 -2.03 -14.42 -19.68
N ALA A 19 -2.91 -14.11 -20.62
CA ALA A 19 -3.28 -14.96 -21.76
C ALA A 19 -3.65 -16.41 -21.35
N ASP A 20 -4.31 -16.57 -20.20
CA ASP A 20 -4.69 -17.85 -19.62
C ASP A 20 -6.05 -17.75 -18.93
N LYS A 21 -6.95 -18.71 -19.21
CA LYS A 21 -8.29 -18.77 -18.61
C LYS A 21 -8.37 -19.68 -17.38
N SER A 22 -7.27 -20.35 -17.05
CA SER A 22 -7.16 -21.31 -15.94
C SER A 22 -6.30 -20.76 -14.81
N LEU A 23 -6.51 -19.49 -14.48
CA LEU A 23 -5.84 -18.82 -13.36
C LEU A 23 -6.46 -19.24 -12.03
N ASP A 24 -5.62 -19.61 -11.06
CA ASP A 24 -6.04 -19.75 -9.67
C ASP A 24 -5.92 -18.40 -8.98
N VAL A 25 -7.05 -17.83 -8.55
CA VAL A 25 -7.14 -16.50 -7.95
C VAL A 25 -7.73 -16.63 -6.55
N THR A 26 -6.93 -16.35 -5.53
CA THR A 26 -7.31 -16.46 -4.12
C THR A 26 -7.05 -15.17 -3.37
N PRO A 27 -7.86 -14.77 -2.38
CA PRO A 27 -7.55 -13.62 -1.53
C PRO A 27 -6.15 -13.74 -0.90
N ALA A 28 -5.38 -12.65 -0.89
CA ALA A 28 -4.02 -12.58 -0.34
C ALA A 28 -3.95 -11.77 0.96
N SER A 29 -4.50 -10.55 0.96
CA SER A 29 -4.69 -9.74 2.15
C SER A 29 -5.93 -8.86 2.00
N GLU A 30 -6.51 -8.52 3.15
CA GLU A 30 -7.42 -7.39 3.28
C GLU A 30 -6.70 -6.34 4.13
N ASP A 31 -6.31 -5.23 3.50
CA ASP A 31 -5.67 -4.11 4.19
C ASP A 31 -6.73 -3.22 4.84
N ALA A 32 -6.32 -2.27 5.69
CA ALA A 32 -7.20 -1.24 6.25
C ALA A 32 -7.65 -0.16 5.23
N SER A 33 -7.53 -0.45 3.93
CA SER A 33 -7.86 0.45 2.81
C SER A 33 -9.05 -0.08 2.01
N PHE A 34 -9.45 0.63 0.95
CA PHE A 34 -10.46 0.13 0.00
C PHE A 34 -9.87 -0.88 -1.00
N ARG A 35 -8.54 -1.07 -0.99
CA ARG A 35 -7.85 -2.00 -1.89
C ARG A 35 -8.04 -3.42 -1.42
N ARG A 36 -8.21 -4.31 -2.39
CA ARG A 36 -8.23 -5.76 -2.17
C ARG A 36 -7.09 -6.39 -2.94
N TYR A 37 -6.45 -7.39 -2.35
CA TYR A 37 -5.34 -8.09 -2.96
C TYR A 37 -5.67 -9.56 -3.14
N PHE A 38 -5.40 -10.07 -4.34
CA PHE A 38 -5.60 -11.47 -4.71
C PHE A 38 -4.29 -12.03 -5.21
N ARG A 39 -3.90 -13.20 -4.71
CA ARG A 39 -2.80 -13.97 -5.27
C ARG A 39 -3.31 -14.71 -6.50
N VAL A 40 -2.61 -14.51 -7.61
CA VAL A 40 -2.85 -15.18 -8.89
C VAL A 40 -1.72 -16.18 -9.12
N GLN A 41 -2.06 -17.42 -9.45
CA GLN A 41 -1.08 -18.47 -9.72
C GLN A 41 -1.29 -19.09 -11.09
N ARG A 42 -0.18 -19.33 -11.81
CA ARG A 42 -0.16 -20.00 -13.11
C ARG A 42 1.12 -20.79 -13.28
N GLY A 43 1.04 -22.11 -13.42
CA GLY A 43 2.20 -22.93 -13.78
C GLY A 43 3.40 -22.83 -12.84
N GLY A 44 3.19 -22.51 -11.56
CA GLY A 44 4.25 -22.29 -10.57
C GLY A 44 4.74 -20.84 -10.44
N GLU A 45 4.30 -19.95 -11.32
CA GLU A 45 4.49 -18.50 -11.19
C GLU A 45 3.36 -17.88 -10.35
N THR A 46 3.68 -16.82 -9.61
CA THR A 46 2.70 -16.11 -8.78
C THR A 46 2.79 -14.59 -8.93
N TRP A 47 1.64 -13.93 -8.76
CA TRP A 47 1.48 -12.47 -8.79
C TRP A 47 0.47 -12.02 -7.74
N ILE A 48 0.49 -10.73 -7.45
CA ILE A 48 -0.58 -10.07 -6.68
C ILE A 48 -1.40 -9.21 -7.63
N ALA A 49 -2.68 -9.52 -7.78
CA ALA A 49 -3.66 -8.63 -8.38
C ALA A 49 -4.21 -7.68 -7.32
N MET A 50 -4.07 -6.38 -7.54
CA MET A 50 -4.68 -5.34 -6.73
C MET A 50 -5.96 -4.83 -7.38
N ASP A 51 -7.01 -4.73 -6.59
CA ASP A 51 -8.28 -4.09 -6.94
C ASP A 51 -8.50 -2.86 -6.06
N ALA A 52 -8.35 -1.67 -6.64
CA ALA A 52 -8.61 -0.37 -6.02
C ALA A 52 -9.79 0.32 -6.73
N PRO A 53 -10.98 0.41 -6.13
CA PRO A 53 -12.11 1.10 -6.75
C PRO A 53 -11.77 2.54 -7.12
N PRO A 54 -11.83 2.96 -8.41
CA PRO A 54 -11.38 4.29 -8.84
C PRO A 54 -12.16 5.45 -8.22
N ASP A 55 -13.39 5.23 -7.78
CA ASP A 55 -14.21 6.21 -7.05
C ASP A 55 -13.79 6.39 -5.59
N LYS A 56 -12.90 5.51 -5.10
CA LYS A 56 -12.37 5.52 -3.73
C LYS A 56 -10.88 5.82 -3.70
N GLU A 57 -10.13 5.36 -4.69
CA GLU A 57 -8.67 5.37 -4.64
C GLU A 57 -8.01 5.42 -6.03
N ASP A 58 -7.12 6.40 -6.24
CA ASP A 58 -6.35 6.52 -7.48
C ASP A 58 -5.08 5.67 -7.41
N CYS A 59 -4.89 4.79 -8.41
CA CYS A 59 -3.71 3.94 -8.52
C CYS A 59 -2.48 4.67 -9.10
N ARG A 60 -2.66 5.82 -9.76
CA ARG A 60 -1.54 6.53 -10.43
C ARG A 60 -0.40 6.92 -9.49
N PRO A 61 -0.65 7.43 -8.25
CA PRO A 61 0.43 7.68 -7.29
C PRO A 61 1.20 6.41 -6.95
N PHE A 62 0.52 5.28 -6.71
CA PHE A 62 1.17 4.00 -6.41
C PHE A 62 2.11 3.58 -7.54
N VAL A 63 1.63 3.59 -8.79
CA VAL A 63 2.43 3.20 -9.96
C VAL A 63 3.66 4.11 -10.10
N LYS A 64 3.49 5.42 -9.95
CA LYS A 64 4.61 6.39 -10.05
C LYS A 64 5.68 6.13 -8.98
N ILE A 65 5.28 5.91 -7.73
CA ILE A 65 6.20 5.66 -6.63
C ILE A 65 6.88 4.30 -6.78
N ALA A 66 6.13 3.24 -7.10
CA ALA A 66 6.68 1.92 -7.33
C ALA A 66 7.76 1.94 -8.42
N ALA A 67 7.49 2.60 -9.57
CA ALA A 67 8.46 2.74 -10.65
C ALA A 67 9.71 3.52 -10.23
N ALA A 68 9.54 4.61 -9.45
CA ALA A 68 10.65 5.41 -8.96
C ALA A 68 11.52 4.64 -7.96
N PHE A 69 10.90 3.92 -7.01
CA PHE A 69 11.61 3.11 -6.02
C PHE A 69 12.34 1.95 -6.69
N ARG A 70 11.70 1.29 -7.68
CA ARG A 70 12.33 0.26 -8.51
C ARG A 70 13.56 0.81 -9.25
N PHE A 71 13.48 2.01 -9.82
CA PHE A 71 14.61 2.65 -10.51
C PHE A 71 15.78 2.95 -9.57
N MET A 72 15.52 3.21 -8.28
CA MET A 72 16.53 3.35 -7.23
C MET A 72 17.09 1.99 -6.75
N GLY A 73 16.69 0.88 -7.35
CA GLY A 73 17.13 -0.47 -6.94
C GLY A 73 16.45 -1.00 -5.68
N MET A 74 15.41 -0.31 -5.17
CA MET A 74 14.66 -0.75 -4.00
C MET A 74 13.89 -2.04 -4.29
N ASN A 75 13.79 -2.91 -3.29
CA ASN A 75 13.00 -4.14 -3.35
C ASN A 75 11.50 -3.85 -3.14
N VAL A 76 10.85 -3.30 -4.17
CA VAL A 76 9.42 -2.94 -4.19
C VAL A 76 8.66 -3.74 -5.25
N PRO A 77 7.32 -3.86 -5.16
CA PRO A 77 6.55 -4.57 -6.18
C PRO A 77 6.73 -3.92 -7.55
N GLU A 78 7.08 -4.72 -8.54
CA GLU A 78 7.03 -4.33 -9.94
C GLU A 78 5.59 -4.34 -10.43
N VAL A 79 5.21 -3.35 -11.25
CA VAL A 79 3.90 -3.29 -11.90
C VAL A 79 4.03 -3.94 -13.27
N TYR A 80 3.59 -5.20 -13.41
CA TYR A 80 3.64 -5.92 -14.68
C TYR A 80 2.57 -5.47 -15.66
N ALA A 81 1.38 -5.13 -15.15
CA ALA A 81 0.26 -4.63 -15.94
C ALA A 81 -0.64 -3.72 -15.11
N GLN A 82 -1.37 -2.84 -15.78
CA GLN A 82 -2.30 -1.90 -15.15
C GLN A 82 -3.52 -1.64 -16.04
N ASP A 83 -4.68 -1.53 -15.41
CA ASP A 83 -5.90 -0.93 -15.96
C ASP A 83 -6.36 0.15 -14.99
N LEU A 84 -5.91 1.38 -15.23
CA LEU A 84 -6.14 2.51 -14.32
C LEU A 84 -7.58 3.03 -14.36
N ASP A 85 -8.34 2.72 -15.42
CA ASP A 85 -9.73 3.15 -15.56
C ASP A 85 -10.64 2.25 -14.72
N ASN A 86 -10.32 0.96 -14.60
CA ASN A 86 -10.98 0.05 -13.67
C ASN A 86 -10.30 -0.01 -12.29
N GLY A 87 -9.07 0.48 -12.15
CA GLY A 87 -8.31 0.49 -10.90
C GLY A 87 -7.68 -0.85 -10.55
N PHE A 88 -7.17 -1.57 -11.55
CA PHE A 88 -6.52 -2.86 -11.39
C PHE A 88 -5.02 -2.78 -11.65
N LEU A 89 -4.21 -3.44 -10.81
CA LEU A 89 -2.78 -3.63 -11.03
C LEU A 89 -2.41 -5.10 -10.90
N LEU A 90 -1.40 -5.54 -11.66
CA LEU A 90 -0.77 -6.85 -11.53
C LEU A 90 0.67 -6.63 -11.07
N LEU A 91 0.99 -7.17 -9.91
CA LEU A 91 2.18 -6.83 -9.14
C LEU A 91 3.03 -8.08 -8.88
N THR A 92 4.31 -7.86 -8.55
CA THR A 92 5.17 -8.89 -7.94
C THR A 92 4.52 -9.47 -6.68
N ASP A 93 4.62 -10.80 -6.53
CA ASP A 93 4.29 -11.49 -5.30
C ASP A 93 5.56 -11.79 -4.51
N PHE A 94 5.71 -11.17 -3.33
CA PHE A 94 6.81 -11.43 -2.39
C PHE A 94 6.56 -12.63 -1.48
N GLY A 95 5.45 -13.34 -1.68
CA GLY A 95 5.02 -14.45 -0.84
C GLY A 95 4.25 -13.98 0.39
N SER A 96 4.31 -14.76 1.46
CA SER A 96 3.48 -14.57 2.66
C SER A 96 4.27 -14.64 3.96
N ILE A 97 5.60 -14.60 3.88
CA ILE A 97 6.47 -14.66 5.06
C ILE A 97 6.87 -13.23 5.41
N CYS A 98 6.28 -12.70 6.46
CA CYS A 98 6.70 -11.43 7.03
C CYS A 98 7.94 -11.64 7.91
N TYR A 99 8.71 -10.57 8.12
CA TYR A 99 9.81 -10.61 9.09
C TYR A 99 9.34 -11.06 10.47
N LEU A 100 8.17 -10.59 10.91
CA LEU A 100 7.58 -10.95 12.19
C LEU A 100 7.42 -12.47 12.38
N ASP A 101 7.11 -13.21 11.32
CA ASP A 101 6.93 -14.67 11.37
C ASP A 101 8.25 -15.42 11.63
N ARG A 102 9.38 -14.79 11.33
CA ARG A 102 10.73 -15.39 11.41
C ARG A 102 11.60 -14.75 12.48
N LEU A 103 11.18 -13.61 13.00
CA LEU A 103 11.87 -12.84 14.02
C LEU A 103 12.02 -13.66 15.30
N ASN A 104 13.24 -13.72 15.82
CA ASN A 104 13.56 -14.33 17.10
C ASN A 104 14.80 -13.66 17.70
N GLN A 105 15.12 -13.98 18.96
CA GLN A 105 16.22 -13.36 19.69
C GLN A 105 17.60 -13.49 19.01
N ARG A 106 17.79 -14.47 18.10
CA ARG A 106 19.10 -14.72 17.46
C ARG A 106 19.28 -13.97 16.15
N ASN A 107 18.20 -13.51 15.51
CA ASN A 107 18.23 -12.86 14.20
C ASN A 107 17.56 -11.48 14.18
N ALA A 108 17.07 -11.01 15.33
CA ALA A 108 16.43 -9.71 15.44
C ALA A 108 17.34 -8.58 14.97
N ASP A 109 18.58 -8.55 15.46
CA ASP A 109 19.54 -7.51 15.10
C ASP A 109 19.81 -7.49 13.59
N ASP A 110 19.98 -8.66 12.96
CA ASP A 110 20.24 -8.77 11.52
C ASP A 110 19.04 -8.32 10.67
N LEU A 111 17.82 -8.77 11.02
CA LEU A 111 16.61 -8.40 10.27
C LEU A 111 16.26 -6.91 10.42
N TYR A 112 16.45 -6.35 11.62
CA TYR A 112 16.27 -4.91 11.81
C TYR A 112 17.37 -4.11 11.13
N ALA A 113 18.62 -4.60 11.12
CA ALA A 113 19.70 -3.94 10.38
C ALA A 113 19.40 -3.91 8.88
N ASP A 114 18.91 -5.00 8.28
CA ASP A 114 18.49 -5.04 6.87
C ASP A 114 17.39 -4.00 6.56
N ALA A 115 16.34 -3.95 7.39
CA ALA A 115 15.27 -2.96 7.26
C ALA A 115 15.78 -1.51 7.39
N MET A 116 16.68 -1.25 8.35
CA MET A 116 17.29 0.06 8.54
C MET A 116 18.20 0.46 7.38
N HIS A 117 18.95 -0.47 6.80
CA HIS A 117 19.74 -0.20 5.59
C HIS A 117 18.84 0.17 4.41
N ALA A 118 17.69 -0.49 4.21
CA ALA A 118 16.74 -0.10 3.18
C ALA A 118 16.22 1.35 3.38
N LEU A 119 16.01 1.79 4.62
CA LEU A 119 15.63 3.18 4.90
C LEU A 119 16.77 4.17 4.59
N LEU A 120 18.01 3.83 4.97
CA LEU A 120 19.18 4.66 4.67
C LEU A 120 19.42 4.77 3.16
N ASP A 121 19.29 3.65 2.44
CA ASP A 121 19.38 3.63 0.99
C ASP A 121 18.33 4.57 0.39
N LEU A 122 17.05 4.43 0.79
CA LEU A 122 15.98 5.32 0.32
C LEU A 122 16.27 6.80 0.60
N GLN A 123 16.78 7.15 1.79
CA GLN A 123 17.09 8.52 2.18
C GLN A 123 18.34 9.10 1.52
N SER A 124 19.28 8.24 1.12
CA SER A 124 20.53 8.65 0.47
C SER A 124 20.36 8.96 -1.02
N HIS A 125 19.28 8.48 -1.65
CA HIS A 125 18.98 8.77 -3.04
C HIS A 125 18.45 10.21 -3.21
N GLU A 126 18.83 10.86 -4.32
CA GLU A 126 18.18 12.09 -4.72
C GLU A 126 16.68 11.84 -4.99
N LYS A 127 15.83 12.81 -4.61
CA LYS A 127 14.40 12.77 -4.91
C LYS A 127 14.19 12.44 -6.41
N PRO A 128 13.39 11.43 -6.76
CA PRO A 128 13.13 11.09 -8.15
C PRO A 128 12.57 12.31 -8.90
N ARG A 129 13.30 12.78 -9.93
CA ARG A 129 12.93 14.01 -10.67
C ARG A 129 11.55 13.95 -11.34
N ASN A 130 11.07 12.74 -11.62
CA ASN A 130 9.79 12.50 -12.29
C ASN A 130 8.62 12.27 -11.32
N VAL A 131 8.85 12.39 -10.01
CA VAL A 131 7.83 12.24 -8.99
C VAL A 131 7.72 13.53 -8.18
N ASP A 132 6.56 14.16 -8.27
CA ASP A 132 6.23 15.29 -7.41
C ASP A 132 5.78 14.78 -6.03
N LEU A 133 6.75 14.58 -5.14
CA LEU A 133 6.49 14.35 -3.72
C LEU A 133 6.35 15.71 -3.01
N PRO A 134 5.16 16.08 -2.51
CA PRO A 134 5.02 17.29 -1.71
C PRO A 134 5.91 17.18 -0.46
N ALA A 135 6.33 18.34 0.06
CA ALA A 135 7.03 18.36 1.34
C ALA A 135 6.09 17.89 2.45
N TYR A 136 6.62 17.08 3.37
CA TYR A 136 5.95 16.81 4.62
C TYR A 136 6.18 18.02 5.55
N ASP A 137 5.30 19.01 5.46
CA ASP A 137 5.40 20.26 6.18
C ASP A 137 4.61 20.25 7.50
N GLU A 138 4.75 21.34 8.26
CA GLU A 138 4.04 21.50 9.53
C GLU A 138 2.51 21.46 9.35
N VAL A 139 2.00 21.98 8.23
CA VAL A 139 0.55 22.02 7.97
C VAL A 139 0.01 20.61 7.80
N LEU A 140 0.67 19.78 6.98
CA LEU A 140 0.29 18.38 6.79
C LEU A 140 0.42 17.57 8.09
N LEU A 141 1.52 17.74 8.83
CA LEU A 141 1.71 17.10 10.12
C LEU A 141 0.57 17.42 11.08
N ARG A 142 0.20 18.71 11.22
CA ARG A 142 -0.91 19.13 12.10
C ARG A 142 -2.25 18.56 11.65
N GLN A 143 -2.49 18.47 10.34
CA GLN A 143 -3.70 17.82 9.81
C GLN A 143 -3.74 16.33 10.16
N GLU A 144 -2.65 15.60 9.98
CA GLU A 144 -2.57 14.17 10.32
C GLU A 144 -2.72 13.92 11.82
N MET A 145 -2.10 14.73 12.67
CA MET A 145 -2.29 14.67 14.12
C MET A 145 -3.75 14.95 14.52
N GLY A 146 -4.43 15.85 13.79
CA GLY A 146 -5.85 16.16 13.99
C GLY A 146 -6.79 14.96 13.76
N LEU A 147 -6.37 13.95 12.98
CA LEU A 147 -7.18 12.75 12.72
C LEU A 147 -7.53 12.00 14.01
N PHE A 148 -6.70 12.08 15.06
CA PHE A 148 -7.05 11.52 16.36
C PHE A 148 -8.29 12.18 16.97
N ASN A 149 -8.37 13.51 16.91
CA ASN A 149 -9.52 14.26 17.43
C ASN A 149 -10.78 13.95 16.61
N ASP A 150 -10.66 13.96 15.29
CA ASP A 150 -11.80 13.77 14.39
C ASP A 150 -12.35 12.34 14.46
N TRP A 151 -11.47 11.34 14.33
CA TRP A 151 -11.90 9.94 14.20
C TRP A 151 -12.05 9.25 15.54
N PHE A 152 -11.07 9.40 16.44
CA PHE A 152 -11.10 8.69 17.71
C PHE A 152 -11.98 9.40 18.72
N LEU A 153 -11.70 10.68 19.03
CA LEU A 153 -12.45 11.40 20.06
C LEU A 153 -13.89 11.71 19.65
N ASP A 154 -14.11 12.48 18.57
CA ASP A 154 -15.45 12.91 18.20
C ASP A 154 -16.28 11.74 17.61
N ARG A 155 -15.74 11.00 16.64
CA ARG A 155 -16.53 10.00 15.92
C ARG A 155 -16.64 8.64 16.61
N HIS A 156 -15.57 8.12 17.23
CA HIS A 156 -15.57 6.78 17.81
C HIS A 156 -16.04 6.77 19.27
N VAL A 157 -15.42 7.58 20.14
CA VAL A 157 -15.75 7.61 21.59
C VAL A 157 -16.71 8.73 21.98
N GLN A 158 -17.04 9.64 21.07
CA GLN A 158 -17.99 10.76 21.25
C GLN A 158 -17.61 11.70 22.41
N ILE A 159 -16.31 11.92 22.60
CA ILE A 159 -15.76 12.86 23.57
C ILE A 159 -15.50 14.18 22.85
N ARG A 160 -16.04 15.27 23.40
CA ARG A 160 -15.73 16.64 22.97
C ARG A 160 -14.83 17.28 24.01
N LEU A 161 -13.66 17.69 23.55
CA LEU A 161 -12.70 18.43 24.35
C LEU A 161 -13.24 19.83 24.64
N ASP A 162 -13.00 20.33 25.84
CA ASP A 162 -13.16 21.74 26.12
C ASP A 162 -11.98 22.57 25.56
N GLU A 163 -12.05 23.90 25.66
CA GLU A 163 -11.01 24.79 25.11
C GLU A 163 -9.64 24.56 25.76
N SER A 164 -9.60 24.17 27.04
CA SER A 164 -8.35 23.90 27.75
C SER A 164 -7.73 22.60 27.26
N GLU A 165 -8.52 21.53 27.18
CA GLU A 165 -8.06 20.21 26.74
C GLU A 165 -7.64 20.22 25.26
N ALA A 166 -8.36 20.97 24.41
CA ALA A 166 -8.00 21.14 23.01
C ALA A 166 -6.67 21.91 22.83
N SER A 167 -6.42 22.91 23.68
CA SER A 167 -5.15 23.65 23.68
C SER A 167 -3.98 22.76 24.08
N ASP A 168 -4.14 21.91 25.11
CA ASP A 168 -3.08 21.01 25.58
C ASP A 168 -2.65 19.99 24.49
N LEU A 169 -3.60 19.53 23.67
CA LEU A 169 -3.34 18.58 22.58
C LEU A 169 -2.70 19.21 21.33
N GLN A 170 -2.69 20.55 21.22
CA GLN A 170 -2.08 21.26 20.09
C GLN A 170 -0.62 21.65 20.34
N VAL A 171 -0.07 21.38 21.53
CA VAL A 171 1.32 21.68 21.89
C VAL A 171 2.27 20.62 21.31
N VAL A 172 2.49 20.69 19.99
CA VAL A 172 3.63 20.09 19.28
C VAL A 172 4.20 21.11 18.30
#